data_AF-L2GXK4-F1
#
_entry.id   AF-L2GXK4-F1
#
_cell.length_a   1.000
_cell.length_b   1.000
_cell.length_c   1.000
_cell.angle_alpha   90.00
_cell.angle_beta   90.00
_cell.angle_gamma   90.00
#
_symmetry.space_group_name_H-M   'P 1'
#
loop_
_entity.id
_entity.type
_entity.pdbx_description
1 polymer ?
#
loop_
_entity_poly.entity_id
_entity_poly.type
_entity_poly.pdbx_seq_one_letter_code
_entity_poly.pdbx_strand_id
1 'polypeptide(L)'
;MLFSPELQKLLKEKEELHIKKETAYNKLKERVKREGILTHILHSNVQQPAKKIAHQPIILGSSLYRMSVLNVGELPRPSQKQYITPTTIYPINFVSKRKYKKYNGCPSKSKDKIFYLCKIHDNKDVFEISCDYKKWVGRECWNDFVKDFDGVSEYSNMEEFFGLTHPQLQRIIEEKGTEELKEYVPLSKRKENKEVEDEVSDDSEDESKLDSYNE
;
A
#
# COMPACT_ATOMS: atom_id res chain seq x y z
N MET A 1 -51.55 42.13 -35.15
CA MET A 1 -51.81 42.44 -33.73
C MET A 1 -50.50 42.21 -32.97
N LEU A 2 -49.83 43.28 -32.53
CA LEU A 2 -48.63 43.16 -31.69
C LEU A 2 -49.10 43.08 -30.25
N PHE A 3 -48.77 41.98 -29.56
CA PHE A 3 -49.10 41.80 -28.14
C PHE A 3 -48.49 42.91 -27.28
N SER A 4 -49.16 43.28 -26.18
CA SER A 4 -48.64 44.31 -25.26
C SER A 4 -47.29 43.88 -24.67
N PRO A 5 -46.39 44.82 -24.35
CA PRO A 5 -45.06 44.53 -23.78
C PRO A 5 -45.13 43.68 -22.50
N GLU A 6 -46.16 43.88 -21.68
CA GLU A 6 -46.41 43.10 -20.47
C GLU A 6 -46.75 41.65 -20.77
N LEU A 7 -47.55 41.41 -21.82
CA LEU A 7 -47.92 40.05 -22.24
C LEU A 7 -46.69 39.30 -22.79
N GLN A 8 -45.82 39.98 -23.53
CA GLN A 8 -44.56 39.39 -24.02
C GLN A 8 -43.61 39.03 -22.87
N LYS A 9 -43.53 39.87 -21.85
CA LYS A 9 -42.74 39.60 -20.63
C LYS A 9 -43.27 38.36 -19.88
N LEU A 10 -44.58 38.27 -19.68
CA LEU A 10 -45.21 37.12 -19.00
C LEU A 10 -45.04 35.82 -19.78
N LEU A 11 -45.11 35.85 -21.11
CA LEU A 11 -44.86 34.67 -21.94
C LEU A 11 -43.42 34.17 -21.81
N LYS A 12 -42.46 35.08 -21.82
CA LYS A 12 -41.04 34.74 -21.64
C LYS A 12 -40.75 34.18 -20.25
N GLU A 13 -41.33 34.77 -19.21
CA GLU A 13 -41.22 34.27 -17.84
C GLU A 13 -41.83 32.87 -17.66
N LYS A 14 -42.99 32.62 -18.31
CA LYS A 14 -43.63 31.30 -18.32
C LYS A 14 -42.75 30.24 -18.99
N GLU A 15 -42.10 30.60 -20.10
CA GLU A 15 -41.20 29.70 -20.83
C GLU A 15 -39.94 29.38 -20.00
N GLU A 16 -39.33 30.39 -19.37
CA GLU A 16 -38.19 30.20 -18.47
C GLU A 16 -38.54 29.32 -17.27
N LEU A 17 -39.72 29.50 -16.67
CA LEU A 17 -40.21 28.66 -15.57
C LEU A 17 -40.43 27.22 -16.02
N HIS A 18 -40.92 27.01 -17.25
CA HIS A 18 -41.09 25.68 -17.81
C HIS A 18 -39.75 24.95 -17.95
N ILE A 19 -38.74 25.62 -18.52
CA ILE A 19 -37.38 25.08 -18.68
C ILE A 19 -36.74 24.77 -17.32
N LYS A 20 -36.90 25.66 -16.33
CA LYS A 20 -36.40 25.45 -14.95
C LYS A 20 -37.05 24.24 -14.29
N LYS A 21 -38.36 24.07 -14.46
CA LYS A 21 -39.10 22.92 -13.93
C LYS A 21 -38.60 21.61 -14.54
N GLU A 22 -38.41 21.58 -15.86
CA GLU A 22 -37.96 20.39 -16.57
C GLU A 22 -36.53 20.00 -16.20
N THR A 23 -35.62 20.97 -16.11
CA THR A 23 -34.24 20.73 -15.65
C THR A 23 -34.18 20.25 -14.20
N ALA A 24 -35.01 20.80 -13.30
CA ALA A 24 -35.10 20.34 -11.92
C ALA A 24 -35.63 18.90 -11.84
N TYR A 25 -36.67 18.57 -12.62
CA TYR A 25 -37.23 17.22 -12.69
C TYR A 25 -36.20 16.19 -13.18
N ASN A 26 -35.44 16.51 -14.22
CA ASN A 26 -34.38 15.64 -14.74
C ASN A 26 -33.26 15.44 -13.72
N LYS A 27 -32.84 16.49 -13.00
CA LYS A 27 -31.86 16.37 -11.90
C LYS A 27 -32.36 15.45 -10.78
N LEU A 28 -33.63 15.56 -10.41
CA LEU A 28 -34.24 14.72 -9.39
C LEU A 28 -34.30 13.25 -9.85
N LYS A 29 -34.71 13.01 -11.09
CA LYS A 29 -34.77 11.67 -11.71
C LYS A 29 -33.40 10.99 -11.68
N GLU A 30 -32.34 11.70 -12.03
CA GLU A 30 -30.96 11.16 -11.96
C GLU A 30 -30.46 10.94 -10.54
N ARG A 31 -30.94 11.72 -9.56
CA ARG A 31 -30.63 11.49 -8.14
C ARG A 31 -31.29 10.21 -7.62
N VAL A 32 -32.58 10.02 -7.90
CA VAL A 32 -33.33 8.81 -7.52
C VAL A 32 -32.69 7.56 -8.12
N LYS A 33 -32.26 7.60 -9.39
CA LYS A 33 -31.52 6.49 -10.01
C LYS A 33 -30.23 6.17 -9.27
N ARG A 34 -29.42 7.19 -8.94
CA ARG A 34 -28.17 6.99 -8.18
C ARG A 34 -28.41 6.39 -6.80
N GLU A 35 -29.42 6.89 -6.09
CA GLU A 35 -29.82 6.34 -4.78
C GLU A 35 -30.29 4.89 -4.90
N GLY A 36 -31.04 4.54 -5.95
CA GLY A 36 -31.43 3.16 -6.26
C GLY A 36 -30.26 2.21 -6.55
N ILE A 37 -29.26 2.68 -7.29
CA ILE A 37 -28.02 1.90 -7.52
C ILE A 37 -27.26 1.72 -6.20
N LEU A 38 -27.15 2.78 -5.40
CA LEU A 38 -26.43 2.73 -4.13
C LEU A 38 -27.11 1.79 -3.14
N THR A 39 -28.43 1.84 -3.01
CA THR A 39 -29.20 0.93 -2.15
C THR A 39 -29.07 -0.52 -2.62
N HIS A 40 -29.11 -0.76 -3.93
CA HIS A 40 -28.87 -2.09 -4.49
C HIS A 40 -27.47 -2.61 -4.13
N ILE A 41 -26.41 -1.82 -4.34
CA ILE A 41 -25.03 -2.18 -3.97
C ILE A 41 -24.92 -2.48 -2.47
N LEU A 42 -25.52 -1.65 -1.62
CA LEU A 42 -25.50 -1.85 -0.17
C LEU A 42 -26.19 -3.16 0.21
N HIS A 43 -27.40 -3.42 -0.31
CA HIS A 43 -28.12 -4.66 -0.04
C HIS A 43 -27.36 -5.90 -0.53
N SER A 44 -26.77 -5.85 -1.73
CA SER A 44 -25.96 -6.95 -2.26
C SER A 44 -24.71 -7.23 -1.41
N ASN A 45 -24.09 -6.20 -0.81
CA ASN A 45 -22.94 -6.39 0.07
C ASN A 45 -23.32 -6.82 1.49
N VAL A 46 -24.50 -6.43 2.00
CA VAL A 46 -25.02 -6.86 3.31
C VAL A 46 -25.43 -8.34 3.29
N GLN A 47 -25.92 -8.84 2.15
CA GLN A 47 -26.29 -10.26 1.98
C GLN A 47 -25.10 -11.18 1.72
N GLN A 48 -23.93 -10.64 1.38
CA GLN A 48 -22.72 -11.45 1.43
C GLN A 48 -22.38 -11.68 2.89
N PRO A 49 -22.25 -12.94 3.36
CA PRO A 49 -21.75 -13.18 4.71
C PRO A 49 -20.40 -12.47 4.78
N ALA A 50 -20.28 -11.47 5.66
CA ALA A 50 -19.03 -10.77 5.88
C ALA A 50 -17.97 -11.86 6.04
N LYS A 51 -17.06 -12.00 5.06
CA LYS A 51 -15.93 -12.91 5.21
C LYS A 51 -15.27 -12.45 6.49
N LYS A 52 -15.45 -13.22 7.56
CA LYS A 52 -14.88 -12.91 8.87
C LYS A 52 -13.40 -12.73 8.57
N ILE A 53 -12.92 -11.50 8.62
CA ILE A 53 -11.49 -11.24 8.62
C ILE A 53 -11.05 -11.85 9.94
N ALA A 54 -10.63 -13.11 9.90
CA ALA A 54 -10.44 -13.94 11.08
C ALA A 54 -9.31 -13.42 11.97
N HIS A 55 -8.55 -12.43 11.50
CA HIS A 55 -7.42 -11.84 12.19
C HIS A 55 -7.49 -10.31 12.11
N GLN A 56 -7.35 -9.66 13.25
CA GLN A 56 -7.14 -8.21 13.29
C GLN A 56 -5.89 -7.85 12.48
N PRO A 57 -5.87 -6.69 11.79
CA PRO A 57 -4.72 -6.30 11.01
C PRO A 57 -3.50 -6.15 11.93
N ILE A 58 -2.34 -6.65 11.49
CA ILE A 58 -1.10 -6.52 12.23
C ILE A 58 -0.62 -5.08 12.04
N ILE A 59 -0.64 -4.27 13.09
CA ILE A 59 -0.18 -2.89 13.04
C ILE A 59 1.30 -2.85 13.41
N LEU A 60 2.11 -2.29 12.51
CA LEU A 60 3.55 -2.15 12.65
C LEU A 60 3.95 -0.68 12.52
N GLY A 61 5.01 -0.27 13.24
CA GLY A 61 5.56 1.08 13.20
C GLY A 61 4.85 2.11 14.08
N SER A 62 5.35 3.35 14.04
CA SER A 62 4.84 4.49 14.83
C SER A 62 3.67 5.20 14.15
N SER A 63 3.06 6.19 14.80
CA SER A 63 1.93 6.96 14.23
C SER A 63 2.25 7.66 12.90
N LEU A 64 3.51 8.04 12.67
CA LEU A 64 3.98 8.73 11.47
C LEU A 64 4.29 7.79 10.30
N TYR A 65 4.75 6.57 10.60
CA TYR A 65 5.18 5.56 9.62
C TYR A 65 4.35 4.29 9.71
N ARG A 66 3.09 4.43 10.13
CA ARG A 66 2.21 3.30 10.41
C ARG A 66 2.00 2.46 9.17
N MET A 67 2.22 1.16 9.35
CA MET A 67 1.85 0.11 8.41
C MET A 67 0.81 -0.81 9.07
N SER A 68 -0.08 -1.35 8.27
CA SER A 68 -1.08 -2.33 8.70
C SER A 68 -1.12 -3.47 7.70
N VAL A 69 -0.74 -4.66 8.12
CA VAL A 69 -0.84 -5.87 7.30
C VAL A 69 -2.27 -6.38 7.42
N LEU A 70 -3.00 -6.33 6.31
CA LEU A 70 -4.42 -6.71 6.23
C LEU A 70 -4.56 -8.21 5.91
N ASN A 71 -3.61 -8.75 5.14
CA ASN A 71 -3.53 -10.17 4.84
C ASN A 71 -2.05 -10.56 4.70
N VAL A 72 -1.60 -11.55 5.48
CA VAL A 72 -0.24 -12.08 5.36
C VAL A 72 -0.10 -12.96 4.11
N GLY A 73 -1.20 -13.49 3.56
CA GLY A 73 -1.17 -14.35 2.39
C GLY A 73 -0.73 -15.78 2.67
N GLU A 74 -0.40 -16.50 1.60
CA GLU A 74 0.03 -17.90 1.60
C GLU A 74 1.50 -18.00 1.17
N LEU A 75 2.19 -19.03 1.64
CA LEU A 75 3.56 -19.27 1.21
C LEU A 75 3.57 -19.68 -0.27
N PRO A 76 4.55 -19.21 -1.06
CA PRO A 76 4.71 -19.65 -2.44
C PRO A 76 5.11 -21.12 -2.46
N ARG A 77 4.75 -21.81 -3.55
CA ARG A 77 5.19 -23.21 -3.77
C ARG A 77 6.70 -23.23 -4.04
N PRO A 78 7.41 -24.33 -3.72
CA PRO A 78 8.85 -24.46 -4.00
C PRO A 78 9.22 -24.28 -5.49
N SER A 79 8.28 -24.53 -6.41
CA SER A 79 8.48 -24.30 -7.84
C SER A 79 8.41 -22.82 -8.25
N GLN A 80 7.82 -21.94 -7.43
CA GLN A 80 7.62 -20.53 -7.72
C GLN A 80 8.76 -19.65 -7.20
N LYS A 81 9.97 -19.93 -7.67
CA LYS A 81 11.23 -19.26 -7.25
C LYS A 81 11.18 -17.73 -7.31
N GLN A 82 10.37 -17.18 -8.20
CA GLN A 82 10.19 -15.73 -8.36
C GLN A 82 9.63 -15.01 -7.13
N TYR A 83 9.04 -15.74 -6.17
CA TYR A 83 8.52 -15.21 -4.91
C TYR A 83 9.44 -15.52 -3.71
N ILE A 84 10.65 -16.00 -3.97
CA ILE A 84 11.59 -16.41 -2.93
C ILE A 84 12.93 -15.74 -3.22
N THR A 85 13.48 -15.11 -2.19
CA THR A 85 14.86 -14.63 -2.19
C THR A 85 15.54 -15.18 -0.95
N PRO A 86 16.88 -15.16 -0.86
CA PRO A 86 17.60 -15.61 0.33
C PRO A 86 17.12 -14.94 1.62
N THR A 87 16.69 -13.68 1.53
CA THR A 87 16.33 -12.86 2.69
C THR A 87 14.83 -12.62 2.86
N THR A 88 14.02 -12.81 1.82
CA THR A 88 12.60 -12.42 1.84
C THR A 88 11.75 -13.43 1.09
N ILE A 89 10.64 -13.84 1.71
CA ILE A 89 9.55 -14.55 1.04
C ILE A 89 8.49 -13.51 0.65
N TYR A 90 7.98 -13.60 -0.57
CA TYR A 90 6.84 -12.81 -1.06
C TYR A 90 5.57 -13.66 -0.99
N PRO A 91 4.74 -13.53 0.07
CA PRO A 91 3.57 -14.38 0.20
C PRO A 91 2.52 -14.03 -0.85
N ILE A 92 1.88 -15.05 -1.40
CA ILE A 92 0.83 -14.91 -2.40
C ILE A 92 -0.44 -14.35 -1.75
N ASN A 93 -1.09 -13.38 -2.41
CA ASN A 93 -2.25 -12.65 -1.90
C ASN A 93 -1.95 -11.81 -0.63
N PHE A 94 -0.68 -11.48 -0.39
CA PHE A 94 -0.28 -10.54 0.65
C PHE A 94 -0.92 -9.17 0.39
N VAL A 95 -1.39 -8.53 1.46
CA VAL A 95 -1.96 -7.19 1.42
C VAL A 95 -1.51 -6.41 2.65
N SER A 96 -0.82 -5.29 2.42
CA SER A 96 -0.51 -4.32 3.48
C SER A 96 -0.90 -2.91 3.07
N LYS A 97 -1.15 -2.06 4.07
CA LYS A 97 -1.49 -0.65 3.92
C LYS A 97 -0.45 0.18 4.64
N ARG A 98 0.20 1.10 3.94
CA ARG A 98 1.27 1.96 4.50
C ARG A 98 0.94 3.43 4.34
N LYS A 99 1.18 4.22 5.39
CA LYS A 99 1.10 5.68 5.34
C LYS A 99 2.43 6.25 4.82
N TYR A 100 2.40 7.03 3.74
CA TYR A 100 3.60 7.61 3.12
C TYR A 100 3.35 8.98 2.50
N LYS A 101 4.42 9.70 2.14
CA LYS A 101 4.33 11.00 1.46
C LYS A 101 3.51 10.87 0.17
N LYS A 102 2.92 11.98 -0.27
CA LYS A 102 2.19 12.02 -1.55
C LYS A 102 3.16 11.99 -2.71
N TYR A 103 2.74 11.36 -3.80
CA TYR A 103 3.46 11.41 -5.05
C TYR A 103 3.25 12.77 -5.74
N ASN A 104 4.18 13.14 -6.61
CA ASN A 104 4.18 14.36 -7.39
C ASN A 104 2.96 14.40 -8.33
N GLY A 105 2.14 15.44 -8.24
CA GLY A 105 0.90 15.54 -9.01
C GLY A 105 -0.30 14.83 -8.38
N CYS A 106 -0.21 14.38 -7.11
CA CYS A 106 -1.36 13.85 -6.40
C CYS A 106 -2.50 14.89 -6.31
N PRO A 107 -3.74 14.57 -6.75
CA PRO A 107 -4.87 15.51 -6.73
C PRO A 107 -5.32 15.98 -5.33
N SER A 108 -4.86 15.32 -4.27
CA SER A 108 -5.29 15.58 -2.90
C SER A 108 -4.68 16.87 -2.35
N LYS A 109 -5.53 17.87 -2.05
CA LYS A 109 -5.15 19.19 -1.53
C LYS A 109 -4.62 19.21 -0.09
N SER A 110 -4.76 18.12 0.67
CA SER A 110 -4.26 18.05 2.06
C SER A 110 -2.72 18.09 2.08
N LYS A 111 -2.11 18.48 3.21
CA LYS A 111 -0.64 18.34 3.41
C LYS A 111 -0.25 16.99 4.01
N ASP A 112 -1.22 16.17 4.38
CA ASP A 112 -1.00 14.92 5.10
C ASP A 112 -0.46 13.82 4.20
N LYS A 113 0.33 12.92 4.78
CA LYS A 113 0.66 11.63 4.16
C LYS A 113 -0.62 10.87 3.78
N ILE A 114 -0.60 10.15 2.66
CA ILE A 114 -1.71 9.32 2.20
C ILE A 114 -1.41 7.83 2.43
N PHE A 115 -2.44 7.00 2.25
CA PHE A 115 -2.28 5.56 2.33
C PHE A 115 -2.02 4.96 0.95
N TYR A 116 -1.04 4.08 0.93
CA TYR A 116 -0.76 3.20 -0.19
C TYR A 116 -1.09 1.76 0.21
N LEU A 117 -1.71 1.04 -0.70
CA LEU A 117 -2.03 -0.37 -0.59
C LEU A 117 -0.99 -1.16 -1.40
N CYS A 118 -0.28 -2.04 -0.72
CA CYS A 118 0.77 -2.90 -1.28
C CYS A 118 0.19 -4.31 -1.39
N LYS A 119 0.29 -4.94 -2.57
CA LYS A 119 -0.21 -6.29 -2.82
C LYS A 119 0.79 -7.15 -3.56
N ILE A 120 0.75 -8.44 -3.27
CA ILE A 120 1.47 -9.48 -4.02
C ILE A 120 0.42 -10.41 -4.64
N HIS A 121 0.46 -10.57 -5.95
CA HIS A 121 -0.49 -11.35 -6.73
C HIS A 121 0.12 -12.67 -7.22
N ASP A 122 -0.72 -13.68 -7.45
CA ASP A 122 -0.32 -14.93 -8.13
C ASP A 122 -0.45 -14.83 -9.65
N ASN A 123 0.17 -13.82 -10.26
CA ASN A 123 0.08 -13.62 -11.71
C ASN A 123 1.38 -12.99 -12.27
N LYS A 124 1.37 -12.62 -13.55
CA LYS A 124 2.52 -11.97 -14.19
C LYS A 124 2.89 -10.64 -13.53
N ASP A 125 1.89 -9.96 -12.98
CA ASP A 125 1.97 -8.66 -12.33
C ASP A 125 2.14 -8.84 -10.81
N VAL A 126 3.26 -9.46 -10.46
CA VAL A 126 3.56 -9.95 -9.10
C VAL A 126 3.33 -8.89 -8.02
N PHE A 127 3.74 -7.64 -8.26
CA PHE A 127 3.67 -6.57 -7.27
C PHE A 127 2.76 -5.44 -7.71
N GLU A 128 2.05 -4.88 -6.73
CA GLU A 128 1.20 -3.72 -6.91
C GLU A 128 1.37 -2.75 -5.73
N ILE A 129 1.58 -1.48 -6.05
CA ILE A 129 1.40 -0.36 -5.12
C ILE A 129 0.24 0.45 -5.66
N SER A 130 -0.73 0.80 -4.83
CA SER A 130 -1.89 1.59 -5.28
C SER A 130 -2.35 2.59 -4.24
N CYS A 131 -2.96 3.67 -4.72
CA CYS A 131 -3.71 4.64 -3.92
C CYS A 131 -4.97 5.01 -4.69
N ASP A 132 -5.81 5.88 -4.12
CA ASP A 132 -7.10 6.25 -4.72
C ASP A 132 -6.99 6.86 -6.13
N TYR A 133 -5.82 7.37 -6.50
CA TYR A 133 -5.62 8.15 -7.73
C TYR A 133 -4.62 7.53 -8.73
N LYS A 134 -3.80 6.58 -8.30
CA LYS A 134 -2.73 6.03 -9.12
C LYS A 134 -2.36 4.62 -8.67
N LYS A 135 -1.92 3.81 -9.63
CA LYS A 135 -1.54 2.42 -9.46
C LYS A 135 -0.21 2.16 -10.17
N TRP A 136 0.69 1.45 -9.52
CA TRP A 136 1.96 0.95 -10.04
C TRP A 136 1.92 -0.57 -9.96
N VAL A 137 2.33 -1.25 -11.04
CA VAL A 137 2.15 -2.70 -11.20
C VAL A 137 3.34 -3.30 -11.92
N GLY A 138 3.71 -4.52 -11.55
CA GLY A 138 4.75 -5.31 -12.21
C GLY A 138 6.01 -5.45 -11.38
N ARG A 139 7.06 -6.08 -11.95
CA ARG A 139 8.33 -6.32 -11.24
C ARG A 139 9.10 -5.03 -10.95
N GLU A 140 9.00 -4.06 -11.85
CA GLU A 140 9.62 -2.74 -11.72
C GLU A 140 8.75 -1.74 -10.94
N CYS A 141 7.68 -2.21 -10.28
CA CYS A 141 6.70 -1.39 -9.57
C CYS A 141 7.35 -0.41 -8.59
N TRP A 142 8.40 -0.83 -7.88
CA TRP A 142 9.14 0.04 -6.96
C TRP A 142 9.86 1.17 -7.67
N ASN A 143 10.55 0.88 -8.77
CA ASN A 143 11.28 1.88 -9.55
C ASN A 143 10.32 2.91 -10.14
N ASP A 144 9.17 2.47 -10.64
CA ASP A 144 8.15 3.38 -11.17
C ASP A 144 7.45 4.19 -10.08
N PHE A 145 7.26 3.60 -8.90
CA PHE A 145 6.75 4.29 -7.74
C PHE A 145 7.69 5.40 -7.28
N VAL A 146 8.98 5.12 -7.08
CA VAL A 146 9.95 6.10 -6.58
C VAL A 146 10.17 7.27 -7.54
N LYS A 147 10.08 7.04 -8.86
CA LYS A 147 10.17 8.11 -9.89
C LYS A 147 9.13 9.22 -9.70
N ASP A 148 7.99 8.93 -9.08
CA ASP A 148 6.96 9.93 -8.83
C ASP A 148 7.19 10.75 -7.56
N PHE A 149 8.37 10.69 -6.94
CA PHE A 149 8.67 11.47 -5.75
C PHE A 149 9.95 12.27 -5.92
N ASP A 150 9.94 13.49 -5.40
CA ASP A 150 11.17 14.27 -5.26
C ASP A 150 11.99 13.75 -4.07
N GLY A 151 13.30 13.58 -4.31
CA GLY A 151 14.30 13.24 -3.30
C GLY A 151 14.51 11.75 -3.01
N VAL A 152 15.41 11.46 -2.07
CA VAL A 152 15.72 10.10 -1.64
C VAL A 152 14.50 9.49 -0.95
N SER A 153 14.16 8.25 -1.31
CA SER A 153 13.10 7.49 -0.66
C SER A 153 13.48 7.19 0.80
N GLU A 154 12.51 7.27 1.73
CA GLU A 154 12.73 6.85 3.13
C GLU A 154 13.03 5.34 3.24
N TYR A 155 12.72 4.59 2.18
CA TYR A 155 12.91 3.15 2.08
C TYR A 155 13.85 2.83 0.93
N SER A 156 14.70 1.84 1.14
CA SER A 156 15.75 1.47 0.17
C SER A 156 15.20 0.61 -0.97
N ASN A 157 14.20 -0.22 -0.67
CA ASN A 157 13.65 -1.20 -1.59
C ASN A 157 12.16 -1.48 -1.35
N MET A 158 11.59 -2.29 -2.24
CA MET A 158 10.19 -2.69 -2.21
C MET A 158 9.85 -3.50 -0.98
N GLU A 159 10.74 -4.40 -0.55
CA GLU A 159 10.54 -5.33 0.57
C GLU A 159 10.35 -4.54 1.86
N GLU A 160 11.16 -3.50 2.06
CA GLU A 160 11.10 -2.60 3.20
C GLU A 160 9.81 -1.78 3.19
N PHE A 161 9.41 -1.26 2.02
CA PHE A 161 8.16 -0.54 1.85
C PHE A 161 6.93 -1.43 2.06
N PHE A 162 6.96 -2.69 1.62
CA PHE A 162 5.88 -3.64 1.85
C PHE A 162 5.85 -4.12 3.31
N GLY A 163 6.97 -3.97 4.02
CA GLY A 163 7.14 -4.38 5.41
C GLY A 163 7.68 -5.78 5.59
N LEU A 164 8.07 -6.46 4.50
CA LEU A 164 8.52 -7.86 4.50
C LEU A 164 9.89 -8.04 5.15
N THR A 165 10.63 -6.95 5.38
CA THR A 165 11.86 -6.92 6.17
C THR A 165 11.61 -6.78 7.68
N HIS A 166 10.37 -6.51 8.10
CA HIS A 166 10.05 -6.31 9.51
C HIS A 166 10.14 -7.63 10.29
N PRO A 167 10.94 -7.74 11.36
CA PRO A 167 11.20 -9.01 12.05
C PRO A 167 9.94 -9.74 12.53
N GLN A 168 8.96 -8.99 13.04
CA GLN A 168 7.68 -9.56 13.46
C GLN A 168 6.89 -10.16 12.29
N LEU A 169 6.88 -9.52 11.12
CA LEU A 169 6.17 -10.03 9.96
C LEU A 169 6.88 -11.26 9.38
N GLN A 170 8.21 -11.24 9.35
CA GLN A 170 9.01 -12.39 8.92
C GLN A 170 8.73 -13.62 9.79
N ARG A 171 8.69 -13.47 11.12
CA ARG A 171 8.33 -14.57 12.03
C ARG A 171 6.95 -15.15 11.72
N ILE A 172 5.94 -14.30 11.51
CA ILE A 172 4.58 -14.75 11.19
C ILE A 172 4.52 -15.45 9.82
N ILE A 173 5.32 -15.02 8.86
CA ILE A 173 5.45 -15.71 7.56
C ILE A 173 6.15 -17.06 7.76
N GLU A 174 7.22 -17.11 8.57
CA GLU A 174 7.99 -18.32 8.83
C GLU A 174 7.21 -19.39 9.59
N GLU A 175 6.33 -18.99 10.52
CA GLU A 175 5.41 -19.87 11.27
C GLU A 175 4.48 -20.68 10.36
N LYS A 176 4.30 -20.29 9.10
CA LYS A 176 3.52 -21.05 8.10
C LYS A 176 4.29 -22.23 7.50
N GLY A 177 5.59 -22.37 7.78
CA GLY A 177 6.45 -23.50 7.37
C GLY A 177 7.35 -23.17 6.18
N THR A 178 8.65 -22.96 6.42
CA THR A 178 9.62 -22.57 5.37
C THR A 178 10.58 -23.68 4.93
N GLU A 179 10.42 -24.88 5.46
CA GLU A 179 11.34 -26.02 5.30
C GLU A 179 11.53 -26.45 3.85
N GLU A 180 10.48 -26.35 3.03
CA GLU A 180 10.52 -26.71 1.61
C GLU A 180 11.13 -25.62 0.72
N LEU A 181 11.32 -24.41 1.24
CA LEU A 181 11.80 -23.23 0.50
C LEU A 181 13.33 -23.14 0.56
N LYS A 182 14.02 -24.03 -0.15
CA LYS A 182 15.50 -24.17 -0.11
C LYS A 182 16.29 -22.89 -0.39
N GLU A 183 15.71 -21.97 -1.17
CA GLU A 183 16.37 -20.70 -1.52
C GLU A 183 16.29 -19.67 -0.39
N TYR A 184 15.43 -19.87 0.60
CA TYR A 184 15.21 -18.97 1.73
C TYR A 184 16.04 -19.37 2.95
N VAL A 185 16.67 -18.39 3.60
CA VAL A 185 17.39 -18.60 4.87
C VAL A 185 16.53 -18.06 6.01
N PRO A 186 16.05 -18.85 6.99
CA PRO A 186 15.23 -18.34 8.10
C PRO A 186 15.90 -17.27 8.95
N LEU A 187 15.10 -16.36 9.53
CA LEU A 187 15.57 -15.22 10.31
C LEU A 187 16.44 -15.63 11.51
N SER A 188 16.11 -16.74 12.17
CA SER A 188 16.90 -17.29 13.29
C SER A 188 18.35 -17.59 12.89
N LYS A 189 18.52 -18.27 11.75
CA LYS A 189 19.85 -18.64 11.21
C LYS A 189 20.68 -17.45 10.71
N ARG A 190 20.03 -16.32 10.42
CA ARG A 190 20.74 -15.10 9.99
C ARG A 190 21.36 -14.32 11.14
N LYS A 191 20.77 -14.43 12.34
CA LYS A 191 21.25 -13.70 13.52
C LYS A 191 22.53 -14.32 14.09
N GLU A 192 22.60 -15.65 14.08
CA GLU A 192 23.78 -16.40 14.53
C GLU A 192 25.04 -16.00 13.76
N ASN A 193 24.94 -15.68 12.46
CA ASN A 193 26.11 -15.23 11.68
C ASN A 193 26.57 -13.80 11.98
N LYS A 194 25.73 -12.94 12.59
CA LYS A 194 26.13 -11.57 12.95
C LYS A 194 26.88 -11.52 14.27
N GLU A 195 26.47 -12.33 15.25
CA GLU A 195 27.13 -12.37 16.57
C GLU A 195 28.55 -12.96 16.47
N VAL A 196 28.80 -13.85 15.49
CA VAL A 196 30.14 -14.40 15.24
C VAL A 196 31.10 -13.38 14.59
N GLU A 197 30.60 -12.39 13.84
CA GLU A 197 31.46 -11.35 13.25
C GLU A 197 31.86 -10.27 14.28
N ASP A 198 31.00 -9.99 15.27
CA ASP A 198 31.28 -9.01 16.31
C ASP A 198 32.26 -9.54 17.39
N GLU A 199 32.27 -10.86 17.67
CA GLU A 199 33.21 -11.48 18.63
C GLU A 199 34.65 -11.70 18.10
N VAL A 200 34.89 -11.52 16.80
CA VAL A 200 36.23 -11.73 16.18
C VAL A 200 36.99 -10.42 15.96
N SER A 201 36.47 -9.29 16.45
CA SER A 201 37.06 -7.96 16.24
C SER A 201 37.76 -7.34 17.45
N ASP A 202 37.92 -8.06 18.56
CA ASP A 202 38.51 -7.53 19.80
C ASP A 202 39.68 -8.40 20.33
N ASP A 203 40.65 -8.71 19.47
CA ASP A 203 41.95 -9.27 19.89
C ASP A 203 43.06 -8.88 18.90
N SER A 204 43.60 -7.66 19.08
CA SER A 204 44.96 -7.17 18.74
C SER A 204 44.89 -5.63 18.74
N GLU A 205 45.65 -4.87 19.51
CA GLU A 205 47.06 -5.00 19.86
C GLU A 205 47.31 -4.39 21.25
N ASP A 206 48.02 -5.15 22.10
CA ASP A 206 48.67 -4.68 23.30
C ASP A 206 50.15 -4.34 23.00
N GLU A 207 50.69 -3.45 23.83
CA GLU A 207 52.11 -3.17 24.05
C GLU A 207 52.90 -2.34 23.01
N SER A 208 52.93 -1.03 23.23
CA SER A 208 54.21 -0.29 23.15
C SER A 208 54.37 0.68 24.33
N LYS A 209 55.08 0.20 25.36
CA LYS A 209 55.74 1.06 26.36
C LYS A 209 57.23 0.78 26.36
N LEU A 210 57.96 1.88 26.11
CA LEU A 210 59.28 2.26 26.62
C LEU A 210 60.34 1.17 26.86
N ASP A 211 61.48 1.35 26.19
CA ASP A 211 62.73 1.51 26.93
C ASP A 211 63.66 2.54 26.27
N SER A 212 64.13 3.46 27.11
CA SER A 212 65.25 4.36 26.90
C SER A 212 66.59 3.62 27.11
N TYR A 213 67.64 3.97 26.35
CA TYR A 213 68.97 4.40 26.84
C TYR A 213 70.09 4.27 25.78
N ASN A 214 70.87 5.34 25.66
CA ASN A 214 72.30 5.49 25.30
C ASN A 214 72.87 4.83 24.02
N GLU A 215 73.26 5.67 23.05
CA GLU A 215 74.66 6.14 22.86
C GLU A 215 74.69 7.41 21.99
#